data_AF-A0A9R1L7T3-F1
#
_entry.id   AF-A0A9R1L7T3-F1
#
_cell.length_a   1.000
_cell.length_b   1.000
_cell.length_c   1.000
_cell.angle_alpha   90.00
_cell.angle_beta   90.00
_cell.angle_gamma   90.00
#
_symmetry.space_group_name_H-M   'P 1'
#
loop_
_entity.id
_entity.type
_entity.pdbx_description
1 polymer ?
#
loop_
_entity_poly.entity_id
_entity_poly.type
_entity_poly.pdbx_seq_one_letter_code
_entity_poly.pdbx_strand_id
1 'polypeptide(L)'
;MYFCTTNKLGMLSEQPIWFGRVHFDLVPGLLLVVFVVVAEARDIASHICSNWTKVILTCHCVRRASLKLSPVVPKWVGRLLRCRCDRLMMHWNDKMRQSSLLLLHPRQFHQLVLPGCLLRLLDRKKKNVEVPTVVKACIIDALRSTSSGGLRKGTTSLCQSQDDRSLLWACNSRKGTSDTILVWHIATTILEVRHPHHQHDDPPQQTPTPQGGRPSSASISDKTTAATHLSRYCAYLVASFPELLPDDDTWSEDLYNKVKNDADQALTTRSGGIAVSSLSPEAGYLRLIQLLGATQNHELLKDAAKLAAQLGELTEGEEMAWELLAGFWSELILYLAPSDNLKGHLQAVNRGGELITLLWALLTHIGMIDRPGDIAASALATGV
;
A
#
# COMPACT_ATOMS: atom_id res chain seq x y z
N MET A 1 2.62 -100.12 52.31
CA MET A 1 1.34 -100.38 51.63
C MET A 1 0.96 -99.11 50.88
N TYR A 2 0.61 -99.25 49.61
CA TYR A 2 0.32 -98.20 48.61
C TYR A 2 -0.47 -96.99 49.12
N PHE A 3 -0.13 -95.78 48.64
CA PHE A 3 -0.97 -95.08 47.66
C PHE A 3 -0.19 -93.95 46.95
N CYS A 4 -0.40 -93.92 45.64
CA CYS A 4 0.16 -92.98 44.68
C CYS A 4 -0.69 -91.70 44.67
N THR A 5 -0.08 -90.51 44.69
CA THR A 5 -0.70 -89.31 44.10
C THR A 5 0.38 -88.36 43.59
N THR A 6 0.35 -88.17 42.28
CA THR A 6 1.08 -87.17 41.52
C THR A 6 0.68 -85.76 41.94
N ASN A 7 1.65 -84.85 42.07
CA ASN A 7 1.35 -83.42 41.95
C ASN A 7 2.57 -82.60 41.46
N LYS A 8 2.40 -82.16 40.21
CA LYS A 8 2.72 -80.84 39.67
C LYS A 8 4.14 -80.31 39.80
N LEU A 9 4.87 -80.51 38.70
CA LEU A 9 5.90 -79.61 38.21
C LEU A 9 5.36 -78.16 38.22
N GLY A 10 5.82 -77.34 39.17
CA GLY A 10 5.69 -75.90 39.11
C GLY A 10 6.74 -75.35 38.16
N MET A 11 6.34 -74.97 36.95
CA MET A 11 7.15 -74.14 36.05
C MET A 11 6.25 -73.05 35.48
N LEU A 12 6.36 -71.90 36.12
CA LEU A 12 6.15 -70.52 35.65
C LEU A 12 5.31 -70.36 34.37
N SER A 13 4.08 -69.89 34.58
CA SER A 13 3.27 -69.21 33.57
C SER A 13 4.00 -67.95 33.10
N GLU A 14 4.66 -68.00 31.94
CA GLU A 14 4.90 -66.81 31.14
C GLU A 14 3.58 -66.39 30.48
N GLN A 15 2.93 -65.37 31.05
CA GLN A 15 1.82 -64.62 30.46
C GLN A 15 2.21 -63.12 30.45
N PRO A 16 1.72 -62.34 29.49
CA PRO A 16 2.60 -61.61 28.57
C PRO A 16 2.88 -60.18 29.03
N ILE A 17 4.17 -59.87 29.22
CA ILE A 17 4.71 -58.50 29.38
C ILE A 17 4.39 -57.62 28.14
N TRP A 18 3.96 -58.23 27.04
CA TRP A 18 3.52 -57.56 25.82
C TRP A 18 2.28 -56.67 25.99
N PHE A 19 1.34 -56.98 26.88
CA PHE A 19 0.09 -56.23 26.99
C PHE A 19 0.28 -54.85 27.62
N GLY A 20 1.17 -54.74 28.61
CA GLY A 20 1.51 -53.47 29.26
C GLY A 20 2.29 -52.54 28.33
N ARG A 21 3.25 -53.08 27.58
CA ARG A 21 4.11 -52.27 26.69
C ARG A 21 3.34 -51.63 25.54
N VAL A 22 2.41 -52.37 24.93
CA VAL A 22 1.53 -51.83 23.88
C VAL A 22 0.63 -50.74 24.46
N HIS A 23 0.07 -50.91 25.65
CA HIS A 23 -0.83 -49.91 26.23
C HIS A 23 -0.11 -48.63 26.69
N PHE A 24 1.13 -48.73 27.18
CA PHE A 24 1.94 -47.59 27.61
C PHE A 24 2.57 -46.80 26.46
N ASP A 25 2.81 -47.41 25.28
CA ASP A 25 3.38 -46.71 24.12
C ASP A 25 2.30 -46.28 23.10
N LEU A 26 1.26 -47.10 22.89
CA LEU A 26 0.20 -46.83 21.90
C LEU A 26 -0.75 -45.73 22.36
N VAL A 27 -1.10 -45.68 23.65
CA VAL A 27 -2.05 -44.69 24.17
C VAL A 27 -1.47 -43.27 24.13
N PRO A 28 -0.23 -43.01 24.59
CA PRO A 28 0.40 -41.70 24.40
C PRO A 28 0.60 -41.35 22.93
N GLY A 29 0.96 -42.31 22.08
CA GLY A 29 1.06 -42.09 20.63
C GLY A 29 -0.26 -41.66 19.99
N LEU A 30 -1.37 -42.34 20.32
CA LEU A 30 -2.71 -41.98 19.87
C LEU A 30 -3.12 -40.60 20.38
N LEU A 31 -2.87 -40.30 21.66
CA LEU A 31 -3.16 -38.99 22.25
C LEU A 31 -2.38 -37.87 21.57
N LEU A 32 -1.12 -38.11 21.21
CA LEU A 32 -0.26 -37.14 20.52
C LEU A 32 -0.75 -36.91 19.08
N VAL A 33 -1.14 -37.97 18.36
CA VAL A 33 -1.78 -37.86 17.03
C VAL A 33 -3.09 -37.08 17.12
N VAL A 34 -3.95 -37.37 18.09
CA VAL A 34 -5.20 -36.63 18.30
C VAL A 34 -4.90 -35.16 18.62
N PHE A 35 -3.90 -34.88 19.46
CA PHE A 35 -3.50 -33.52 19.78
C PHE A 35 -3.00 -32.76 18.55
N VAL A 36 -2.16 -33.37 17.71
CA VAL A 36 -1.69 -32.80 16.44
C VAL A 36 -2.86 -32.54 15.51
N VAL A 37 -3.75 -33.52 15.31
CA VAL A 37 -4.95 -33.36 14.46
C VAL A 37 -5.85 -32.23 14.97
N VAL A 38 -6.05 -32.11 16.28
CA VAL A 38 -6.84 -31.03 16.89
C VAL A 38 -6.12 -29.68 16.76
N ALA A 39 -4.80 -29.63 16.90
CA ALA A 39 -4.01 -28.42 16.72
C ALA A 39 -4.04 -27.94 15.27
N GLU A 40 -3.81 -28.83 14.31
CA GLU A 40 -3.92 -28.57 12.87
C GLU A 40 -5.34 -28.17 12.48
N ALA A 41 -6.36 -28.89 12.97
CA ALA A 41 -7.76 -28.53 12.72
C ALA A 41 -8.12 -27.15 13.32
N ARG A 42 -7.57 -26.80 14.49
CA ARG A 42 -7.71 -25.47 15.08
C ARG A 42 -7.00 -24.41 14.24
N ASP A 43 -5.80 -24.71 13.74
CA ASP A 43 -5.02 -23.77 12.94
C ASP A 43 -5.68 -23.52 11.59
N ILE A 44 -6.10 -24.58 10.89
CA ILE A 44 -6.92 -24.53 9.67
C ILE A 44 -8.23 -23.78 9.92
N ALA A 45 -8.94 -24.06 11.01
CA ALA A 45 -10.16 -23.34 11.35
C ALA A 45 -9.90 -21.86 11.65
N SER A 46 -8.76 -21.52 12.26
CA SER A 46 -8.34 -20.14 12.51
C SER A 46 -8.01 -19.39 11.22
N HIS A 47 -7.38 -20.07 10.25
CA HIS A 47 -7.12 -19.55 8.91
C HIS A 47 -8.41 -19.35 8.11
N ILE A 48 -9.35 -20.31 8.15
CA ILE A 48 -10.64 -20.23 7.47
C ILE A 48 -11.53 -19.15 8.10
N CYS A 49 -11.52 -19.03 9.43
CA CYS A 49 -12.26 -18.00 10.16
C CYS A 49 -11.53 -16.66 10.22
N SER A 50 -10.35 -16.55 9.59
CA SER A 50 -9.59 -15.31 9.58
C SER A 50 -10.42 -14.21 8.92
N ASN A 51 -10.23 -13.00 9.41
CA ASN A 51 -10.96 -11.85 8.92
C ASN A 51 -10.63 -11.51 7.46
N TRP A 52 -9.40 -11.79 7.03
CA TRP A 52 -9.02 -11.67 5.63
C TRP A 52 -9.70 -12.69 4.74
N THR A 53 -9.92 -13.92 5.22
CA THR A 53 -10.72 -14.92 4.50
C THR A 53 -12.16 -14.43 4.30
N LYS A 54 -12.76 -13.76 5.29
CA LYS A 54 -14.09 -13.14 5.15
C LYS A 54 -14.10 -11.98 4.17
N VAL A 55 -13.10 -11.10 4.21
CA VAL A 55 -12.97 -9.99 3.24
C VAL A 55 -12.83 -10.55 1.82
N ILE A 56 -12.00 -11.57 1.62
CA ILE A 56 -11.81 -12.23 0.32
C ILE A 56 -13.10 -12.89 -0.15
N LEU A 57 -13.80 -13.61 0.73
CA LEU A 57 -15.11 -14.21 0.40
C LEU A 57 -16.14 -13.16 0.05
N THR A 58 -16.18 -12.05 0.79
CA THR A 58 -17.08 -10.92 0.53
C THR A 58 -16.74 -10.32 -0.84
N CYS A 59 -15.47 -10.06 -1.12
CA CYS A 59 -15.03 -9.60 -2.44
C CYS A 59 -15.42 -10.55 -3.56
N HIS A 60 -15.18 -11.85 -3.37
CA HIS A 60 -15.50 -12.85 -4.37
C HIS A 60 -17.02 -12.93 -4.62
N CYS A 61 -17.83 -12.83 -3.57
CA CYS A 61 -19.28 -12.82 -3.69
C CYS A 61 -19.78 -11.55 -4.41
N VAL A 62 -19.27 -10.38 -3.99
CA VAL A 62 -19.67 -9.08 -4.55
C VAL A 62 -19.25 -8.99 -6.03
N ARG A 63 -18.05 -9.47 -6.40
CA ARG A 63 -17.60 -9.56 -7.80
C ARG A 63 -18.41 -10.55 -8.62
N ARG A 64 -18.76 -11.72 -8.06
CA ARG A 64 -19.58 -12.70 -8.79
C ARG A 64 -20.99 -12.18 -9.04
N ALA A 65 -21.54 -11.43 -8.08
CA ALA A 65 -22.82 -10.74 -8.22
C ALA A 65 -22.76 -9.62 -9.28
N SER A 66 -21.69 -8.82 -9.31
CA SER A 66 -21.52 -7.76 -10.33
C SER A 66 -21.40 -8.34 -11.75
N LEU A 67 -20.70 -9.47 -11.90
CA LEU A 67 -20.57 -10.18 -13.19
C LEU A 67 -21.82 -10.98 -13.59
N LYS A 68 -22.92 -10.93 -12.82
CA LYS A 68 -24.16 -11.70 -13.06
C LYS A 68 -23.94 -13.22 -13.20
N LEU A 69 -22.87 -13.76 -12.60
CA LEU A 69 -22.62 -15.20 -12.59
C LEU A 69 -23.54 -15.88 -11.56
N SER A 70 -24.02 -17.09 -11.89
CA SER A 70 -24.88 -17.89 -10.99
C SER A 70 -24.27 -18.00 -9.58
N PRO A 71 -25.05 -17.80 -8.51
CA PRO A 71 -24.56 -17.81 -7.14
C PRO A 71 -24.33 -19.25 -6.67
N VAL A 72 -23.22 -19.86 -7.11
CA VAL A 72 -22.71 -21.09 -6.50
C VAL A 72 -21.86 -20.70 -5.30
N VAL A 73 -22.50 -20.04 -4.32
CA VAL A 73 -21.86 -19.73 -3.04
C VAL A 73 -22.34 -20.80 -2.06
N PRO A 74 -21.46 -21.68 -1.58
CA PRO A 74 -21.85 -22.74 -0.68
C PRO A 74 -22.52 -22.20 0.61
N LYS A 75 -23.56 -22.90 1.10
CA LYS A 75 -24.36 -22.47 2.27
C LYS A 75 -23.54 -22.19 3.54
N TRP A 76 -22.37 -22.80 3.68
CA TRP A 76 -21.46 -22.56 4.81
C TRP A 76 -20.74 -21.20 4.73
N VAL A 77 -20.64 -20.56 3.56
CA VAL A 77 -20.06 -19.21 3.43
C VAL A 77 -20.90 -18.19 4.20
N GLY A 78 -22.23 -18.26 4.09
CA GLY A 78 -23.12 -17.39 4.86
C GLY A 78 -23.01 -17.61 6.38
N ARG A 79 -22.73 -18.84 6.82
CA ARG A 79 -22.48 -19.13 8.24
C ARG A 79 -21.12 -18.61 8.69
N LEU A 80 -20.10 -18.75 7.84
CA LEU A 80 -18.74 -18.27 8.09
C LEU A 80 -18.67 -16.74 8.17
N LEU A 81 -19.40 -16.03 7.29
CA LEU A 81 -19.55 -14.57 7.34
C LEU A 81 -20.31 -14.11 8.59
N ARG A 82 -21.26 -14.92 9.08
CA ARG A 82 -22.03 -14.64 10.31
C ARG A 82 -21.23 -14.90 11.60
N CYS A 83 -20.24 -15.78 11.57
CA CYS A 83 -19.31 -15.96 12.70
C CYS A 83 -18.55 -14.64 12.92
N ARG A 84 -18.78 -13.98 14.05
CA ARG A 84 -18.03 -12.77 14.41
C ARG A 84 -16.64 -13.15 14.89
N CYS A 85 -15.63 -12.61 14.23
CA CYS A 85 -14.27 -12.58 14.74
C CYS A 85 -13.88 -11.11 14.78
N ASP A 86 -14.00 -10.47 15.93
CA ASP A 86 -13.93 -9.00 16.09
C ASP A 86 -12.52 -8.41 15.87
N ARG A 87 -11.62 -9.19 15.27
CA ARG A 87 -10.17 -8.93 15.19
C ARG A 87 -9.71 -8.41 13.82
N LEU A 88 -10.58 -7.70 13.08
CA LEU A 88 -10.30 -7.24 11.71
C LEU A 88 -9.10 -6.28 11.70
N MET A 89 -8.96 -5.52 12.78
CA MET A 89 -8.05 -4.38 12.88
C MET A 89 -6.81 -4.59 13.78
N MET A 90 -6.67 -5.71 14.48
CA MET A 90 -5.54 -5.86 15.44
C MET A 90 -4.18 -6.15 14.79
N HIS A 91 -4.13 -6.40 13.47
CA HIS A 91 -2.87 -6.68 12.76
C HIS A 91 -2.46 -5.54 11.82
N TRP A 92 -3.32 -4.56 11.57
CA TRP A 92 -2.90 -3.37 10.83
C TRP A 92 -2.28 -2.38 11.80
N ASN A 93 -1.00 -2.10 11.62
CA ASN A 93 -0.20 -1.32 12.57
C ASN A 93 -0.29 0.20 12.31
N ASP A 94 -1.37 0.66 11.67
CA ASP A 94 -1.57 2.05 11.25
C ASP A 94 -0.40 2.64 10.48
N LYS A 95 0.33 1.82 9.70
CA LYS A 95 1.58 2.22 9.06
C LYS A 95 1.46 2.17 7.55
N MET A 96 2.03 3.19 6.91
CA MET A 96 2.30 3.26 5.48
C MET A 96 3.81 3.29 5.24
N ARG A 97 4.26 2.57 4.21
CA ARG A 97 5.63 2.66 3.74
C ARG A 97 5.79 3.82 2.78
N GLN A 98 6.99 4.37 2.72
CA GLN A 98 7.28 5.49 1.83
C GLN A 98 8.54 5.22 1.02
N SER A 99 8.51 5.64 -0.25
CA SER A 99 9.67 5.74 -1.13
C SER A 99 9.79 7.17 -1.64
N SER A 100 11.01 7.64 -1.88
CA SER A 100 11.24 8.91 -2.55
C SER A 100 12.28 8.67 -3.64
N LEU A 101 11.90 8.94 -4.89
CA LEU A 101 12.75 8.68 -6.05
C LEU A 101 13.95 9.63 -6.07
N LEU A 102 13.75 10.88 -5.64
CA LEU A 102 14.81 11.87 -5.47
C LEU A 102 15.19 11.94 -3.98
N LEU A 103 16.32 11.35 -3.61
CA LEU A 103 16.85 11.40 -2.25
C LEU A 103 17.60 12.73 -2.03
N LEU A 104 16.86 13.83 -1.96
CA LEU A 104 17.40 15.20 -1.92
C LEU A 104 17.92 15.63 -0.54
N HIS A 105 17.84 14.75 0.45
CA HIS A 105 18.28 15.03 1.82
C HIS A 105 19.23 13.92 2.31
N PRO A 106 20.55 14.14 2.30
CA PRO A 106 21.45 13.28 3.05
C PRO A 106 21.24 13.61 4.53
N ARG A 107 20.48 12.79 5.25
CA ARG A 107 20.52 12.84 6.72
C ARG A 107 21.97 12.57 7.14
N GLN A 108 22.48 13.38 8.06
CA GLN A 108 23.79 13.26 8.70
C GLN A 108 23.99 11.85 9.28
N PHE A 109 24.43 10.92 8.45
CA PHE A 109 25.22 9.79 8.90
C PHE A 109 26.66 10.17 8.61
N HIS A 110 27.42 10.40 9.69
CA HIS A 110 28.86 10.57 9.64
C HIS A 110 29.48 9.58 8.66
N GLN A 111 30.38 10.10 7.82
CA GLN A 111 31.14 9.39 6.80
C GLN A 111 31.57 7.99 7.27
N LEU A 112 30.87 6.97 6.81
CA LEU A 112 31.38 5.62 6.73
C LEU A 112 31.20 5.19 5.28
N VAL A 113 32.33 5.15 4.57
CA VAL A 113 32.43 4.65 3.20
C VAL A 113 32.10 3.16 3.24
N LEU A 114 30.82 2.83 3.08
CA LEU A 114 30.36 1.46 2.92
C LEU A 114 30.28 1.14 1.42
N PRO A 115 30.71 -0.06 0.99
CA PRO A 115 30.70 -0.45 -0.41
C PRO A 115 29.28 -0.40 -0.98
N GLY A 116 29.15 0.02 -2.24
CA GLY A 116 27.86 0.36 -2.91
C GLY A 116 26.76 -0.72 -2.89
N CYS A 117 27.06 -1.94 -2.47
CA CYS A 117 26.07 -3.00 -2.25
C CYS A 117 25.25 -2.78 -0.95
N LEU A 118 25.86 -2.19 0.10
CA LEU A 118 25.16 -1.89 1.37
C LEU A 118 24.29 -0.64 1.29
N LEU A 119 24.62 0.32 0.41
CA LEU A 119 23.74 1.43 0.07
C LEU A 119 22.45 0.94 -0.60
N ARG A 120 22.49 -0.08 -1.46
CA ARG A 120 21.28 -0.73 -2.02
C ARG A 120 20.42 -1.43 -0.96
N LEU A 121 21.04 -1.93 0.12
CA LEU A 121 20.32 -2.50 1.26
C LEU A 121 19.75 -1.43 2.20
N LEU A 122 20.40 -0.26 2.33
CA LEU A 122 19.90 0.90 3.08
C LEU A 122 18.81 1.67 2.31
N ASP A 123 18.92 1.73 0.98
CA ASP A 123 17.89 2.19 0.03
C ASP A 123 16.60 1.36 0.14
N ARG A 124 16.71 0.13 0.68
CA ARG A 124 15.59 -0.76 1.00
C ARG A 124 15.03 -0.59 2.43
N LYS A 125 15.60 0.27 3.29
CA LYS A 125 14.97 0.66 4.58
C LYS A 125 13.78 1.57 4.32
N LYS A 126 12.71 0.96 3.81
CA LYS A 126 11.37 1.52 3.68
C LYS A 126 10.97 2.09 5.03
N LYS A 127 10.81 3.42 5.11
CA LYS A 127 10.33 4.07 6.33
C LYS A 127 8.89 3.64 6.54
N ASN A 128 8.64 2.88 7.61
CA ASN A 128 7.28 2.64 8.08
C ASN A 128 6.87 3.85 8.91
N VAL A 129 5.98 4.68 8.37
CA VAL A 129 5.45 5.87 9.06
C VAL A 129 4.00 5.60 9.42
N GLU A 130 3.53 6.09 10.57
CA GLU A 130 2.11 6.03 10.91
C GLU A 130 1.30 6.80 9.86
N VAL A 131 0.12 6.31 9.46
CA VAL A 131 -0.74 7.01 8.49
C VAL A 131 -1.35 8.22 9.20
N PRO A 132 -0.96 9.46 8.83
CA PRO A 132 -1.46 10.65 9.50
C PRO A 132 -2.99 10.72 9.42
N THR A 133 -3.63 11.22 10.47
CA THR A 133 -5.09 11.43 10.52
C THR A 133 -5.57 12.29 9.35
N VAL A 134 -4.75 13.28 8.97
CA VAL A 134 -4.99 14.16 7.82
C VAL A 134 -5.02 13.39 6.50
N VAL A 135 -4.13 12.41 6.30
CA VAL A 135 -4.15 11.54 5.12
C VAL A 135 -5.45 10.75 5.06
N LYS A 136 -5.88 10.17 6.19
CA LYS A 136 -7.15 9.44 6.27
C LYS A 136 -8.34 10.35 5.96
N ALA A 137 -8.34 11.58 6.50
CA ALA A 137 -9.38 12.56 6.23
C ALA A 137 -9.46 12.91 4.74
N CYS A 138 -8.33 13.23 4.10
CA CYS A 138 -8.28 13.55 2.67
C CYS A 138 -8.79 12.40 1.80
N ILE A 139 -8.42 11.15 2.12
CA ILE A 139 -8.93 9.97 1.42
C ILE A 139 -10.46 9.83 1.59
N ILE A 140 -10.97 10.00 2.82
CA ILE A 140 -12.42 9.90 3.09
C ILE A 140 -13.19 11.01 2.39
N ASP A 141 -12.66 12.23 2.37
CA ASP A 141 -13.28 13.37 1.71
C ASP A 141 -13.29 13.18 0.18
N ALA A 142 -12.19 12.70 -0.40
CA ALA A 142 -12.12 12.30 -1.80
C ALA A 142 -13.14 11.19 -2.12
N LEU A 143 -13.25 10.16 -1.27
CA LEU A 143 -14.22 9.09 -1.44
C LEU A 143 -15.67 9.63 -1.41
N ARG A 144 -15.98 10.55 -0.49
CA ARG A 144 -17.31 11.17 -0.40
C ARG A 144 -17.64 11.96 -1.66
N SER A 145 -16.67 12.73 -2.18
CA SER A 145 -16.82 13.51 -3.40
C SER A 145 -17.01 12.66 -4.67
N THR A 146 -16.48 11.44 -4.66
CA THR A 146 -16.52 10.50 -5.79
C THR A 146 -17.89 9.85 -5.98
N SER A 147 -18.70 9.79 -4.92
CA SER A 147 -20.02 9.14 -4.92
C SER A 147 -21.02 9.70 -5.97
N SER A 148 -20.75 10.89 -6.52
CA SER A 148 -21.57 11.53 -7.55
C SER A 148 -21.04 11.42 -8.98
N GLY A 149 -19.81 10.95 -9.23
CA GLY A 149 -19.16 11.08 -10.55
C GLY A 149 -18.13 10.02 -10.96
N GLY A 150 -17.84 9.02 -10.12
CA GLY A 150 -16.85 7.97 -10.39
C GLY A 150 -15.39 8.42 -10.25
N LEU A 151 -14.47 7.47 -10.04
CA LEU A 151 -13.02 7.73 -9.91
C LEU A 151 -12.43 8.07 -11.28
N ARG A 152 -11.58 9.09 -11.42
CA ARG A 152 -11.01 9.46 -12.73
C ARG A 152 -9.50 9.72 -12.65
N LYS A 153 -8.74 8.79 -12.04
CA LYS A 153 -7.26 8.80 -11.96
C LYS A 153 -6.68 10.18 -11.56
N GLY A 154 -7.36 10.90 -10.66
CA GLY A 154 -6.93 12.21 -10.16
C GLY A 154 -7.45 13.41 -10.95
N THR A 155 -8.21 13.21 -12.04
CA THR A 155 -8.69 14.31 -12.89
C THR A 155 -9.89 15.06 -12.32
N THR A 156 -10.63 14.51 -11.35
CA THR A 156 -11.76 15.23 -10.74
C THR A 156 -11.26 16.42 -9.92
N SER A 157 -10.12 16.25 -9.26
CA SER A 157 -9.44 17.31 -8.51
C SER A 157 -8.96 18.46 -9.41
N LEU A 158 -8.69 18.17 -10.70
CA LEU A 158 -8.20 19.13 -11.69
C LEU A 158 -9.30 19.85 -12.49
N CYS A 159 -10.57 19.53 -12.27
CA CYS A 159 -11.67 20.13 -13.01
C CYS A 159 -12.28 21.37 -12.32
N GLN A 160 -11.69 21.83 -11.21
CA GLN A 160 -12.28 22.84 -10.34
C GLN A 160 -12.03 24.27 -10.86
N SER A 161 -10.86 24.55 -11.46
CA SER A 161 -10.53 25.86 -12.05
C SER A 161 -10.09 25.78 -13.52
N GLN A 162 -9.91 26.94 -14.16
CA GLN A 162 -9.39 27.04 -15.54
C GLN A 162 -7.87 26.77 -15.60
N ASP A 163 -7.13 27.14 -14.56
CA ASP A 163 -5.69 26.89 -14.45
C ASP A 163 -5.41 25.40 -14.18
N ASP A 164 -6.29 24.72 -13.44
CA ASP A 164 -6.18 23.27 -13.16
C ASP A 164 -6.33 22.41 -14.42
N ARG A 165 -7.19 22.85 -15.36
CA ARG A 165 -7.37 22.16 -16.65
C ARG A 165 -6.10 22.11 -17.48
N SER A 166 -5.17 23.05 -17.27
CA SER A 166 -3.88 23.07 -17.95
C SER A 166 -2.96 21.91 -17.55
N LEU A 167 -3.25 21.21 -16.43
CA LEU A 167 -2.45 20.09 -15.91
C LEU A 167 -2.99 18.71 -16.33
N LEU A 168 -4.16 18.64 -16.98
CA LEU A 168 -4.81 17.38 -17.37
C LEU A 168 -3.95 16.50 -18.28
N TRP A 169 -3.02 17.08 -19.03
CA TRP A 169 -2.07 16.33 -19.86
C TRP A 169 -1.24 15.34 -19.03
N ALA A 170 -0.96 15.66 -17.77
CA ALA A 170 -0.14 14.84 -16.88
C ALA A 170 -0.90 13.65 -16.28
N CYS A 171 -2.23 13.61 -16.34
CA CYS A 171 -3.03 12.49 -15.82
C CYS A 171 -3.21 11.34 -16.84
N ASN A 172 -3.14 11.69 -18.13
CA ASN A 172 -3.30 10.75 -19.23
C ASN A 172 -1.95 10.52 -19.92
N SER A 173 -0.93 10.19 -19.13
CA SER A 173 0.38 9.94 -19.71
C SER A 173 0.31 8.72 -20.65
N ARG A 174 0.99 8.84 -21.79
CA ARG A 174 0.86 7.93 -22.95
C ARG A 174 1.26 6.47 -22.66
N LYS A 175 1.82 6.21 -21.48
CA LYS A 175 2.59 5.00 -21.14
C LYS A 175 2.09 4.21 -19.92
N GLY A 176 1.03 4.67 -19.23
CA GLY A 176 0.41 3.90 -18.15
C GLY A 176 0.20 4.68 -16.85
N THR A 177 -0.30 3.98 -15.83
CA THR A 177 -0.54 4.48 -14.48
C THR A 177 0.74 4.66 -13.67
N SER A 178 1.70 3.76 -13.78
CA SER A 178 3.02 3.84 -13.15
C SER A 178 3.77 5.08 -13.64
N ASP A 179 3.71 5.38 -14.94
CA ASP A 179 4.28 6.60 -15.51
C ASP A 179 3.63 7.86 -14.89
N THR A 180 2.30 7.91 -14.81
CA THR A 180 1.57 9.00 -14.13
C THR A 180 2.00 9.14 -12.67
N ILE A 181 2.09 8.05 -11.90
CA ILE A 181 2.55 8.09 -10.50
C ILE A 181 3.94 8.72 -10.42
N LEU A 182 4.87 8.32 -11.28
CA LEU A 182 6.25 8.81 -11.23
C LEU A 182 6.38 10.27 -11.64
N VAL A 183 5.68 10.72 -12.69
CA VAL A 183 5.64 12.14 -13.11
C VAL A 183 5.17 13.02 -11.96
N TRP A 184 4.01 12.68 -11.37
CA TRP A 184 3.43 13.45 -10.28
C TRP A 184 4.27 13.36 -9.01
N HIS A 185 4.87 12.19 -8.71
CA HIS A 185 5.72 12.02 -7.54
C HIS A 185 6.96 12.90 -7.58
N ILE A 186 7.65 12.91 -8.74
CA ILE A 186 8.82 13.75 -8.96
C ILE A 186 8.42 15.22 -8.88
N ALA A 187 7.31 15.64 -9.52
CA ALA A 187 6.84 17.01 -9.44
C ALA A 187 6.50 17.46 -8.00
N THR A 188 5.81 16.59 -7.24
CA THR A 188 5.52 16.83 -5.81
C THR A 188 6.81 17.00 -5.00
N THR A 189 7.83 16.18 -5.28
CA THR A 189 9.12 16.22 -4.58
C THR A 189 9.91 17.49 -4.93
N ILE A 190 9.85 17.95 -6.18
CA ILE A 190 10.46 19.22 -6.60
C ILE A 190 9.78 20.39 -5.88
N LEU A 191 8.45 20.39 -5.78
CA LEU A 191 7.69 21.42 -5.08
C LEU A 191 7.99 21.43 -3.57
N GLU A 192 8.15 20.26 -2.95
CA GLU A 192 8.54 20.12 -1.54
C GLU A 192 9.89 20.79 -1.22
N VAL A 193 10.83 20.81 -2.18
CA VAL A 193 12.13 21.49 -2.00
C VAL A 193 11.97 23.00 -1.92
N ARG A 194 11.02 23.56 -2.67
CA ARG A 194 10.69 24.99 -2.65
C ARG A 194 10.11 25.42 -1.31
N HIS A 195 9.39 24.51 -0.64
CA HIS A 195 8.65 24.75 0.58
C HIS A 195 9.06 23.75 1.69
N PRO A 196 10.27 23.89 2.26
CA PRO A 196 10.72 23.00 3.32
C PRO A 196 9.77 23.12 4.51
N HIS A 197 9.15 22.00 4.90
CA HIS A 197 8.33 21.96 6.11
C HIS A 197 9.15 22.48 7.31
N HIS A 198 8.66 23.54 7.96
CA HIS A 198 9.00 23.81 9.34
C HIS A 198 8.34 22.71 10.20
N GLN A 199 9.08 21.63 10.41
CA GLN A 199 8.73 20.66 11.45
C GLN A 199 8.70 21.43 12.77
N HIS A 200 7.55 21.39 13.43
CA HIS A 200 7.30 22.04 14.71
C HIS A 200 8.10 21.28 15.79
N ASP A 201 9.39 21.60 15.89
CA ASP A 201 10.26 21.20 17.01
C ASP A 201 10.15 22.17 18.20
N ASP A 202 9.23 23.15 18.13
CA ASP A 202 8.92 24.00 19.29
C ASP A 202 8.02 23.24 20.29
N PRO A 203 8.35 23.27 21.60
CA PRO A 203 7.59 22.56 22.62
C PRO A 203 6.16 23.12 22.72
N PRO A 204 5.16 22.28 23.02
CA PRO A 204 3.76 22.72 23.06
C PRO A 204 3.55 23.73 24.19
N GLN A 205 3.29 24.99 23.83
CA GLN A 205 2.69 25.95 24.75
C GLN A 205 1.24 25.52 25.00
N GLN A 206 1.02 24.94 26.17
CA GLN A 206 -0.30 24.63 26.69
C GLN A 206 -1.04 25.93 27.00
N THR A 207 -2.06 26.25 26.22
CA THR A 207 -3.21 26.99 26.70
C THR A 207 -4.48 26.33 26.18
N PRO A 208 -5.27 25.64 27.02
CA PRO A 208 -6.55 25.10 26.62
C PRO A 208 -7.62 26.19 26.74
N THR A 209 -8.10 26.70 25.61
CA THR A 209 -9.42 27.35 25.55
C THR A 209 -10.37 26.44 24.77
N PRO A 210 -11.46 25.96 25.38
CA PRO A 210 -12.47 25.18 24.69
C PRO A 210 -13.44 26.14 23.99
N GLN A 211 -13.38 26.21 22.65
CA GLN A 211 -14.51 26.66 21.85
C GLN A 211 -14.82 25.62 20.79
N GLY A 212 -16.02 25.05 20.91
CA GLY A 212 -16.58 24.15 19.94
C GLY A 212 -17.06 24.87 18.69
N GLY A 213 -17.03 24.15 17.57
CA GLY A 213 -17.97 24.34 16.47
C GLY A 213 -17.44 25.01 15.20
N ARG A 214 -16.57 24.32 14.42
CA ARG A 214 -16.62 24.21 12.94
C ARG A 214 -15.58 23.18 12.49
N PRO A 215 -15.80 22.34 11.45
CA PRO A 215 -14.70 21.59 10.86
C PRO A 215 -13.76 22.62 10.22
N SER A 216 -12.60 22.83 10.84
CA SER A 216 -11.58 23.75 10.36
C SER A 216 -11.18 23.37 8.94
N SER A 217 -11.21 24.32 8.01
CA SER A 217 -10.57 24.18 6.71
C SER A 217 -9.15 23.64 6.93
N ALA A 218 -8.81 22.52 6.30
CA ALA A 218 -7.51 21.88 6.45
C ALA A 218 -6.40 22.90 6.14
N SER A 219 -5.40 23.01 7.02
CA SER A 219 -4.32 23.98 6.85
C SER A 219 -3.44 23.60 5.64
N ILE A 220 -2.69 24.56 5.10
CA ILE A 220 -1.71 24.28 4.03
C ILE A 220 -0.77 23.13 4.44
N SER A 221 -0.29 23.15 5.69
CA SER A 221 0.56 22.09 6.25
C SER A 221 -0.10 20.71 6.22
N ASP A 222 -1.41 20.65 6.47
CA ASP A 222 -2.20 19.42 6.38
C ASP A 222 -2.24 18.90 4.93
N LYS A 223 -2.50 19.80 3.97
CA LYS A 223 -2.54 19.45 2.54
C LYS A 223 -1.16 18.98 2.05
N THR A 224 -0.09 19.68 2.41
CA THR A 224 1.29 19.28 2.08
C THR A 224 1.63 17.91 2.70
N THR A 225 1.25 17.68 3.95
CA THR A 225 1.43 16.38 4.61
C THR A 225 0.68 15.28 3.86
N ALA A 226 -0.59 15.50 3.51
CA ALA A 226 -1.38 14.54 2.77
C ALA A 226 -0.78 14.21 1.40
N ALA A 227 -0.47 15.25 0.63
CA ALA A 227 0.11 15.14 -0.71
C ALA A 227 1.44 14.39 -0.69
N THR A 228 2.39 14.79 0.17
CA THR A 228 3.72 14.19 0.21
C THR A 228 3.68 12.75 0.73
N HIS A 229 2.85 12.45 1.74
CA HIS A 229 2.70 11.08 2.23
C HIS A 229 2.13 10.14 1.18
N LEU A 230 1.04 10.53 0.52
CA LEU A 230 0.40 9.71 -0.50
C LEU A 230 1.28 9.57 -1.74
N SER A 231 1.93 10.65 -2.18
CA SER A 231 2.91 10.65 -3.26
C SER A 231 4.01 9.61 -3.03
N ARG A 232 4.63 9.63 -1.85
CA ARG A 232 5.67 8.66 -1.46
C ARG A 232 5.16 7.23 -1.34
N TYR A 233 3.91 7.05 -0.93
CA TYR A 233 3.28 5.73 -0.86
C TYR A 233 2.99 5.16 -2.25
N CYS A 234 2.48 5.97 -3.17
CA CYS A 234 2.25 5.55 -4.55
C CYS A 234 3.58 5.21 -5.25
N ALA A 235 4.63 6.00 -5.08
CA ALA A 235 5.96 5.66 -5.58
C ALA A 235 6.51 4.36 -4.97
N TYR A 236 6.22 4.13 -3.68
CA TYR A 236 6.53 2.86 -3.01
C TYR A 236 5.80 1.67 -3.65
N LEU A 237 4.53 1.82 -4.01
CA LEU A 237 3.76 0.77 -4.68
C LEU A 237 4.39 0.42 -6.03
N VAL A 238 4.76 1.41 -6.85
CA VAL A 238 5.44 1.16 -8.14
C VAL A 238 6.73 0.37 -7.95
N ALA A 239 7.52 0.71 -6.92
CA ALA A 239 8.82 0.09 -6.68
C ALA A 239 8.76 -1.30 -6.00
N SER A 240 7.66 -1.65 -5.33
CA SER A 240 7.64 -2.77 -4.38
C SER A 240 6.43 -3.69 -4.49
N PHE A 241 5.35 -3.21 -5.09
CA PHE A 241 4.11 -3.92 -5.31
C PHE A 241 3.53 -3.56 -6.69
N PRO A 242 4.31 -3.62 -7.78
CA PRO A 242 3.81 -3.32 -9.11
C PRO A 242 2.63 -4.24 -9.48
N GLU A 243 2.55 -5.45 -8.90
CA GLU A 243 1.42 -6.38 -9.08
C GLU A 243 0.06 -5.86 -8.57
N LEU A 244 0.05 -4.80 -7.75
CA LEU A 244 -1.19 -4.15 -7.27
C LEU A 244 -1.66 -3.02 -8.19
N LEU A 245 -0.81 -2.57 -9.11
CA LEU A 245 -1.10 -1.47 -10.02
C LEU A 245 -1.86 -1.96 -11.27
N PRO A 246 -2.47 -1.04 -12.06
CA PRO A 246 -3.15 -1.41 -13.30
C PRO A 246 -2.22 -1.81 -14.45
N ASP A 247 -0.98 -1.36 -14.40
CA ASP A 247 0.00 -1.61 -15.44
C ASP A 247 0.63 -3.00 -15.29
N ASP A 248 1.30 -3.46 -16.34
CA ASP A 248 2.15 -4.65 -16.28
C ASP A 248 3.24 -4.51 -15.20
N ASP A 249 3.50 -5.59 -14.47
CA ASP A 249 4.36 -5.57 -13.29
C ASP A 249 5.83 -5.38 -13.68
N THR A 250 6.28 -6.12 -14.71
CA THR A 250 7.64 -6.01 -15.26
C THR A 250 7.89 -4.63 -15.86
N TRP A 251 6.92 -4.10 -16.61
CA TRP A 251 6.97 -2.74 -17.14
C TRP A 251 7.13 -1.70 -16.03
N SER A 252 6.36 -1.82 -14.96
CA SER A 252 6.37 -0.86 -13.85
C SER A 252 7.70 -0.87 -13.09
N GLU A 253 8.26 -2.07 -12.85
CA GLU A 253 9.57 -2.23 -12.19
C GLU A 253 10.72 -1.68 -13.06
N ASP A 254 10.74 -2.02 -14.35
CA ASP A 254 11.76 -1.54 -15.29
C ASP A 254 11.68 -0.01 -15.45
N LEU A 255 10.46 0.53 -15.56
CA LEU A 255 10.24 1.98 -15.64
C LEU A 255 10.77 2.67 -14.38
N TYR A 256 10.44 2.18 -13.18
CA TYR A 256 10.93 2.76 -11.93
C TYR A 256 12.46 2.79 -11.88
N ASN A 257 13.10 1.65 -12.17
CA ASN A 257 14.55 1.52 -12.11
C ASN A 257 15.24 2.44 -13.14
N LYS A 258 14.68 2.54 -14.36
CA LYS A 258 15.19 3.42 -15.40
C LYS A 258 15.07 4.89 -15.00
N VAL A 259 13.90 5.32 -14.52
CA VAL A 259 13.67 6.70 -14.07
C VAL A 259 14.60 7.07 -12.92
N LYS A 260 14.79 6.17 -11.96
CA LYS A 260 15.71 6.35 -10.84
C LYS A 260 17.15 6.56 -11.33
N ASN A 261 17.65 5.67 -12.18
CA ASN A 261 19.01 5.76 -12.70
C ASN A 261 19.24 7.04 -13.52
N ASP A 262 18.28 7.42 -14.37
CA ASP A 262 18.40 8.62 -15.21
C ASP A 262 18.31 9.90 -14.37
N ALA A 263 17.48 9.91 -13.32
CA ALA A 263 17.42 11.00 -12.36
C ALA A 263 18.73 11.16 -11.58
N ASP A 264 19.27 10.06 -11.05
CA ASP A 264 20.57 10.04 -10.36
C ASP A 264 21.70 10.51 -11.29
N GLN A 265 21.69 10.10 -12.56
CA GLN A 265 22.66 10.55 -13.56
C GLN A 265 22.55 12.06 -13.83
N ALA A 266 21.33 12.58 -13.96
CA ALA A 266 21.09 14.00 -14.16
C ALA A 266 21.58 14.84 -12.97
N LEU A 267 21.33 14.37 -11.74
CA LEU A 267 21.76 15.06 -10.52
C LEU A 267 23.28 14.99 -10.29
N THR A 268 23.94 13.90 -10.64
CA THR A 268 25.40 13.75 -10.45
C THR A 268 26.21 14.46 -11.53
N THR A 269 25.86 14.24 -12.81
CA THR A 269 26.67 14.70 -13.95
C THR A 269 26.47 16.19 -14.23
N ARG A 270 25.23 16.67 -14.13
CA ARG A 270 24.87 18.03 -14.56
C ARG A 270 24.80 19.03 -13.40
N SER A 271 24.78 18.57 -12.15
CA SER A 271 24.83 19.50 -11.01
C SER A 271 26.21 20.12 -10.78
N GLY A 272 27.26 19.62 -11.45
CA GLY A 272 28.61 20.20 -11.37
C GLY A 272 29.23 20.10 -9.97
N GLY A 273 28.82 19.08 -9.19
CA GLY A 273 29.27 18.85 -7.81
C GLY A 273 28.54 19.69 -6.75
N ILE A 274 27.66 20.62 -7.12
CA ILE A 274 26.86 21.38 -6.15
C ILE A 274 25.69 20.52 -5.68
N ALA A 275 25.59 20.29 -4.37
CA ALA A 275 24.45 19.59 -3.80
C ALA A 275 23.21 20.50 -3.85
N VAL A 276 22.08 19.99 -4.36
CA VAL A 276 20.82 20.75 -4.38
C VAL A 276 20.41 21.19 -2.96
N SER A 277 20.73 20.37 -1.95
CA SER A 277 20.47 20.64 -0.53
C SER A 277 21.27 21.82 0.04
N SER A 278 22.31 22.31 -0.64
CA SER A 278 23.08 23.49 -0.19
C SER A 278 22.59 24.80 -0.82
N LEU A 279 21.57 24.75 -1.67
CA LEU A 279 20.96 25.93 -2.30
C LEU A 279 19.81 26.47 -1.42
N SER A 280 19.43 27.73 -1.64
CA SER A 280 18.16 28.23 -1.08
C SER A 280 16.99 27.42 -1.64
N PRO A 281 15.84 27.33 -0.94
CA PRO A 281 14.69 26.55 -1.40
C PRO A 281 14.26 26.88 -2.84
N GLU A 282 14.15 28.18 -3.17
CA GLU A 282 13.82 28.64 -4.52
C GLU A 282 14.88 28.26 -5.56
N ALA A 283 16.16 28.42 -5.22
CA ALA A 283 17.26 28.06 -6.13
C ALA A 283 17.35 26.55 -6.34
N GLY A 284 17.10 25.75 -5.30
CA GLY A 284 17.04 24.29 -5.37
C GLY A 284 15.89 23.81 -6.27
N TYR A 285 14.70 24.40 -6.10
CA TYR A 285 13.53 24.18 -6.94
C TYR A 285 13.82 24.46 -8.43
N LEU A 286 14.30 25.67 -8.75
CA LEU A 286 14.61 26.05 -10.14
C LEU A 286 15.73 25.16 -10.72
N ARG A 287 16.72 24.81 -9.91
CA ARG A 287 17.81 23.92 -10.32
C ARG A 287 17.30 22.53 -10.69
N LEU A 288 16.39 21.95 -9.91
CA LEU A 288 15.81 20.63 -10.21
C LEU A 288 15.00 20.64 -11.50
N ILE A 289 14.18 21.68 -11.73
CA ILE A 289 13.43 21.84 -12.99
C ILE A 289 14.41 21.89 -14.17
N GLN A 290 15.48 22.69 -14.07
CA GLN A 290 16.48 22.80 -15.12
C GLN A 290 17.21 21.47 -15.37
N LEU A 291 17.67 20.80 -14.30
CA LEU A 291 18.44 19.56 -14.40
C LEU A 291 17.61 18.44 -15.02
N LEU A 292 16.38 18.25 -14.58
CA LEU A 292 15.52 17.17 -15.04
C LEU A 292 14.90 17.50 -16.41
N GLY A 293 14.50 18.75 -16.65
CA GLY A 293 13.97 19.22 -17.93
C GLY A 293 14.98 19.17 -19.10
N ALA A 294 16.28 19.31 -18.82
CA ALA A 294 17.32 19.21 -19.85
C ALA A 294 17.73 17.77 -20.18
N THR A 295 17.10 16.74 -19.60
CA THR A 295 17.48 15.34 -19.80
C THR A 295 17.11 14.88 -21.21
N GLN A 296 18.10 14.57 -22.05
CA GLN A 296 17.84 14.28 -23.47
C GLN A 296 17.10 12.96 -23.71
N ASN A 297 17.27 11.98 -22.82
CA ASN A 297 16.87 10.58 -23.08
C ASN A 297 15.65 10.11 -22.30
N HIS A 298 15.01 10.97 -21.51
CA HIS A 298 13.90 10.56 -20.64
C HIS A 298 12.76 11.59 -20.61
N GLU A 299 11.75 11.36 -21.46
CA GLU A 299 10.56 12.22 -21.55
C GLU A 299 9.82 12.38 -20.21
N LEU A 300 9.68 11.30 -19.43
CA LEU A 300 9.05 11.33 -18.09
C LEU A 300 9.70 12.37 -17.16
N LEU A 301 11.03 12.50 -17.15
CA LEU A 301 11.73 13.49 -16.32
C LEU A 301 11.48 14.92 -16.79
N LYS A 302 11.34 15.12 -18.11
CA LYS A 302 10.95 16.42 -18.68
C LYS A 302 9.51 16.76 -18.33
N ASP A 303 8.62 15.78 -18.44
CA ASP A 303 7.21 15.93 -18.08
C ASP A 303 7.07 16.26 -16.58
N ALA A 304 7.82 15.58 -15.71
CA ALA A 304 7.84 15.88 -14.29
C ALA A 304 8.36 17.29 -13.98
N ALA A 305 9.43 17.73 -14.65
CA ALA A 305 9.97 19.08 -14.50
C ALA A 305 8.98 20.15 -15.00
N LYS A 306 8.32 19.89 -16.13
CA LYS A 306 7.27 20.75 -16.69
C LYS A 306 6.09 20.86 -15.74
N LEU A 307 5.61 19.73 -15.21
CA LEU A 307 4.51 19.70 -14.24
C LEU A 307 4.86 20.47 -12.97
N ALA A 308 6.08 20.30 -12.45
CA ALA A 308 6.56 21.04 -11.28
C ALA A 308 6.56 22.56 -11.53
N ALA A 309 7.05 22.99 -12.70
CA ALA A 309 7.04 24.39 -13.11
C ALA A 309 5.62 24.96 -13.13
N GLN A 310 4.68 24.26 -13.78
CA GLN A 310 3.28 24.68 -13.87
C GLN A 310 2.60 24.74 -12.49
N LEU A 311 2.88 23.79 -11.59
CA LEU A 311 2.37 23.80 -10.21
C LEU A 311 2.91 24.99 -9.41
N GLY A 312 4.17 25.38 -9.62
CA GLY A 312 4.78 26.53 -8.95
C GLY A 312 4.36 27.89 -9.50
N GLU A 313 3.65 27.93 -10.63
CA GLU A 313 3.15 29.14 -11.31
C GLU A 313 1.63 29.34 -11.15
N LEU A 314 0.94 28.48 -10.39
CA LEU A 314 -0.49 28.61 -10.15
C LEU A 314 -0.82 29.99 -9.52
N THR A 315 -1.81 30.66 -10.09
CA THR A 315 -2.15 32.08 -9.83
C THR A 315 -2.57 32.36 -8.39
N GLU A 316 -3.14 31.37 -7.71
CA GLU A 316 -3.58 31.43 -6.31
C GLU A 316 -2.48 31.03 -5.30
N GLY A 317 -1.26 30.76 -5.78
CA GLY A 317 -0.08 30.53 -4.94
C GLY A 317 0.06 29.10 -4.40
N GLU A 318 0.92 28.97 -3.39
CA GLU A 318 1.35 27.69 -2.80
C GLU A 318 0.20 26.84 -2.23
N GLU A 319 -0.78 27.49 -1.60
CA GLU A 319 -1.93 26.82 -0.98
C GLU A 319 -2.72 26.01 -2.00
N MET A 320 -2.99 26.60 -3.16
CA MET A 320 -3.74 25.96 -4.24
C MET A 320 -2.97 24.77 -4.81
N ALA A 321 -1.64 24.89 -4.98
CA ALA A 321 -0.81 23.78 -5.46
C ALA A 321 -0.87 22.57 -4.52
N TRP A 322 -0.78 22.78 -3.20
CA TRP A 322 -0.85 21.70 -2.22
C TRP A 322 -2.25 21.13 -2.06
N GLU A 323 -3.29 21.95 -2.14
CA GLU A 323 -4.67 21.48 -2.14
C GLU A 323 -4.96 20.58 -3.35
N LEU A 324 -4.56 21.01 -4.54
CA LEU A 324 -4.67 20.26 -5.78
C LEU A 324 -3.92 18.92 -5.68
N LEU A 325 -2.67 18.94 -5.19
CA LEU A 325 -1.89 17.72 -5.03
C LEU A 325 -2.52 16.77 -3.99
N ALA A 326 -3.01 17.29 -2.86
CA ALA A 326 -3.68 16.46 -1.85
C ALA A 326 -4.94 15.80 -2.42
N GLY A 327 -5.74 16.54 -3.18
CA GLY A 327 -6.91 16.01 -3.89
C GLY A 327 -6.52 14.96 -4.92
N PHE A 328 -5.57 15.28 -5.81
CA PHE A 328 -5.08 14.39 -6.85
C PHE A 328 -4.60 13.06 -6.28
N TRP A 329 -3.73 13.08 -5.27
CA TRP A 329 -3.18 11.86 -4.68
C TRP A 329 -4.23 11.03 -3.93
N SER A 330 -5.18 11.70 -3.27
CA SER A 330 -6.28 11.03 -2.55
C SER A 330 -7.23 10.32 -3.52
N GLU A 331 -7.56 10.96 -4.63
CA GLU A 331 -8.35 10.34 -5.70
C GLU A 331 -7.57 9.23 -6.40
N LEU A 332 -6.28 9.44 -6.68
CA LEU A 332 -5.46 8.45 -7.36
C LEU A 332 -5.32 7.17 -6.53
N ILE A 333 -5.06 7.26 -5.22
CA ILE A 333 -4.96 6.04 -4.40
C ILE A 333 -6.28 5.25 -4.33
N LEU A 334 -7.42 5.95 -4.34
CA LEU A 334 -8.74 5.32 -4.44
C LEU A 334 -8.97 4.70 -5.82
N TYR A 335 -8.42 5.27 -6.90
CA TYR A 335 -8.42 4.67 -8.23
C TYR A 335 -7.54 3.42 -8.33
N LEU A 336 -6.40 3.41 -7.65
CA LEU A 336 -5.46 2.28 -7.66
C LEU A 336 -6.00 1.05 -6.90
N ALA A 337 -6.75 1.30 -5.82
CA ALA A 337 -7.16 0.28 -4.86
C ALA A 337 -8.08 -0.82 -5.42
N PRO A 338 -9.11 -0.55 -6.24
CA PRO A 338 -9.86 -1.60 -6.93
C PRO A 338 -8.90 -2.41 -7.81
N SER A 339 -8.87 -3.72 -7.62
CA SER A 339 -7.99 -4.62 -8.36
C SER A 339 -8.59 -6.01 -8.43
N ASP A 340 -8.38 -6.69 -9.56
CA ASP A 340 -8.75 -8.09 -9.76
C ASP A 340 -7.73 -9.07 -9.18
N ASN A 341 -6.51 -8.60 -8.89
CA ASN A 341 -5.42 -9.37 -8.34
C ASN A 341 -5.59 -9.66 -6.83
N LEU A 342 -6.55 -10.54 -6.51
CA LEU A 342 -6.78 -11.04 -5.14
C LEU A 342 -5.52 -11.66 -4.52
N LYS A 343 -4.69 -12.31 -5.35
CA LYS A 343 -3.45 -12.94 -4.92
C LYS A 343 -2.43 -11.89 -4.45
N GLY A 344 -2.30 -10.78 -5.18
CA GLY A 344 -1.46 -9.65 -4.80
C GLY A 344 -1.88 -9.06 -3.46
N HIS A 345 -3.18 -8.80 -3.28
CA HIS A 345 -3.70 -8.31 -1.99
C HIS A 345 -3.49 -9.32 -0.85
N LEU A 346 -3.67 -10.62 -1.09
CA LEU A 346 -3.37 -11.66 -0.09
C LEU A 346 -1.89 -11.68 0.31
N GLN A 347 -0.98 -11.50 -0.64
CA GLN A 347 0.45 -11.39 -0.33
C GLN A 347 0.77 -10.12 0.46
N ALA A 348 0.14 -8.99 0.16
CA ALA A 348 0.29 -7.75 0.92
C ALA A 348 -0.20 -7.90 2.37
N VAL A 349 -1.30 -8.64 2.58
CA VAL A 349 -1.80 -9.01 3.91
C VAL A 349 -0.77 -9.81 4.69
N ASN A 350 -0.21 -10.85 4.09
CA ASN A 350 0.81 -11.70 4.73
C ASN A 350 2.08 -10.92 5.10
N ARG A 351 2.32 -9.76 4.47
CA ARG A 351 3.44 -8.86 4.75
C ARG A 351 3.14 -7.80 5.82
N GLY A 352 1.98 -7.85 6.46
CA GLY A 352 1.58 -6.95 7.56
C GLY A 352 0.41 -6.01 7.26
N GLY A 353 -0.24 -6.14 6.09
CA GLY A 353 -1.38 -5.31 5.69
C GLY A 353 -0.95 -3.92 5.21
N GLU A 354 -1.05 -3.67 3.90
CA GLU A 354 -0.72 -2.39 3.29
C GLU A 354 -1.98 -1.49 3.18
N LEU A 355 -1.83 -0.16 3.25
CA LEU A 355 -2.95 0.81 3.16
C LEU A 355 -3.86 0.55 1.95
N ILE A 356 -3.29 0.29 0.77
CA ILE A 356 -4.04 -0.01 -0.45
C ILE A 356 -4.94 -1.25 -0.31
N THR A 357 -4.56 -2.22 0.53
CA THR A 357 -5.35 -3.43 0.78
C THR A 357 -6.55 -3.13 1.67
N LEU A 358 -6.42 -2.21 2.62
CA LEU A 358 -7.57 -1.73 3.39
C LEU A 358 -8.53 -0.92 2.53
N LEU A 359 -8.00 -0.05 1.67
CA LEU A 359 -8.81 0.73 0.72
C LEU A 359 -9.53 -0.19 -0.26
N TRP A 360 -8.85 -1.22 -0.78
CA TRP A 360 -9.47 -2.24 -1.62
C TRP A 360 -10.63 -2.94 -0.90
N ALA A 361 -10.43 -3.37 0.34
CA ALA A 361 -11.47 -4.03 1.13
C ALA A 361 -12.68 -3.10 1.39
N LEU A 362 -12.42 -1.83 1.71
CA LEU A 362 -13.44 -0.80 1.91
C LEU A 362 -14.25 -0.54 0.64
N LEU A 363 -13.56 -0.30 -0.49
CA LEU A 363 -14.17 -0.02 -1.79
C LEU A 363 -15.00 -1.20 -2.29
N THR A 364 -14.48 -2.41 -2.12
CA THR A 364 -15.21 -3.65 -2.45
C THR A 364 -16.48 -3.78 -1.62
N HIS A 365 -16.43 -3.46 -0.32
CA HIS A 365 -17.61 -3.52 0.55
C HIS A 365 -18.71 -2.53 0.14
N ILE A 366 -18.34 -1.36 -0.40
CA ILE A 366 -19.30 -0.37 -0.91
C ILE A 366 -19.67 -0.60 -2.40
N GLY A 367 -19.19 -1.68 -3.02
CA GLY A 367 -19.52 -2.06 -4.39
C GLY A 367 -18.67 -1.42 -5.49
N MET A 368 -17.58 -0.75 -5.15
CA MET A 368 -16.61 -0.17 -6.10
C MET A 368 -15.50 -1.19 -6.41
N ILE A 369 -15.81 -2.17 -7.25
CA ILE A 369 -14.99 -3.38 -7.45
C ILE A 369 -14.00 -3.24 -8.61
N ASP A 370 -14.41 -2.52 -9.66
CA ASP A 370 -13.67 -2.42 -10.91
C ASP A 370 -13.16 -0.99 -11.09
N ARG A 371 -12.02 -0.86 -11.78
CA ARG A 371 -11.55 0.48 -12.15
C ARG A 371 -12.46 1.01 -13.27
N PRO A 372 -12.80 2.30 -13.26
CA PRO A 372 -13.68 2.88 -14.27
C PRO A 372 -13.24 2.64 -15.73
N GLY A 373 -11.94 2.47 -16.01
CA GLY A 373 -11.44 2.09 -17.33
C GLY A 373 -11.80 0.66 -17.76
N ASP A 374 -11.88 -0.26 -16.80
CA ASP A 374 -12.24 -1.66 -17.02
C ASP A 374 -13.74 -1.81 -17.29
N ILE A 375 -14.57 -0.90 -16.76
CA ILE A 375 -16.02 -0.82 -17.03
C ILE A 375 -16.27 -0.47 -18.51
N ALA A 376 -15.49 0.46 -19.08
CA ALA A 376 -15.63 0.83 -20.49
C ALA A 376 -15.15 -0.29 -21.44
N ALA A 377 -14.04 -0.96 -21.10
CA ALA A 377 -13.52 -2.09 -21.87
C ALA A 377 -14.44 -3.32 -21.81
N SER A 378 -15.01 -3.61 -20.63
CA SER A 378 -15.97 -4.70 -20.45
C SER A 378 -17.31 -4.43 -21.15
N ALA A 379 -17.82 -3.19 -21.11
CA ALA A 379 -19.02 -2.79 -21.86
C ALA A 379 -18.83 -2.99 -23.38
N LEU A 380 -17.68 -2.57 -23.92
CA LEU A 380 -17.31 -2.77 -25.33
C LEU A 380 -17.15 -4.25 -25.71
N ALA A 381 -16.60 -5.08 -24.82
CA ALA A 381 -16.46 -6.52 -25.05
C ALA A 381 -17.81 -7.28 -24.98
N THR A 382 -18.80 -6.73 -24.27
CA THR A 382 -20.15 -7.32 -24.16
C THR A 382 -21.13 -6.93 -25.27
N GLY A 383 -20.72 -6.08 -26.23
CA GLY A 383 -21.55 -5.73 -27.38
C GLY A 383 -22.90 -5.12 -27.00
N VAL A 384 -22.85 -3.99 -26.28
CA VAL A 384 -23.98 -3.05 -26.16
C VAL A 384 -23.64 -1.78 -26.91
#